data_AF-A0A1B9F7F1-F1
#
_entry.id   AF-A0A1B9F7F1-F1
#
_cell.length_a   1.000
_cell.length_b   1.000
_cell.length_c   1.000
_cell.angle_alpha   90.00
_cell.angle_beta   90.00
_cell.angle_gamma   90.00
#
_symmetry.space_group_name_H-M   'P 1'
#
loop_
_entity.id
_entity.type
_entity.pdbx_description
1 polymer ?
#
loop_
_entity_poly.entity_id
_entity_poly.type
_entity_poly.pdbx_seq_one_letter_code
_entity_poly.pdbx_strand_id
1 'polypeptide(L)'
;MKSILSSLITSKTKIHILMRLFLNPNEEIHLRGLSEEFGLSPSLVREELRQLSSAGLLLNRKSGRQINFRANANHPLFPELHSMVKKAFGMDRILDSIVSRLGELKLAFVLDDYAQGKDTGIVDLVLVGNIDQDNLTDLVRKTERYISRKIRTLVLTEDEFQNMKSIFEKRPKLTLWKAD
;
A
#
# COMPACT_ATOMS: atom_id res chain seq x y z
N MET A 1 1.95 7.39 -14.63
CA MET A 1 2.05 8.34 -13.51
C MET A 1 3.53 8.56 -13.17
N LYS A 2 3.97 9.79 -12.92
CA LYS A 2 5.38 10.08 -12.57
C LYS A 2 5.49 10.07 -11.03
N SER A 3 5.78 8.91 -10.43
CA SER A 3 6.02 8.81 -8.99
C SER A 3 7.38 9.41 -8.63
N ILE A 4 7.63 9.76 -7.36
CA ILE A 4 8.97 10.20 -6.91
C ILE A 4 10.06 9.15 -7.21
N LEU A 5 9.68 7.87 -7.29
CA LEU A 5 10.59 6.80 -7.69
C LEU A 5 10.98 6.87 -9.16
N SER A 6 10.12 7.42 -10.03
CA SER A 6 10.42 7.56 -11.47
C SER A 6 11.50 8.57 -11.81
N SER A 7 11.88 9.44 -10.87
CA SER A 7 13.08 10.29 -11.02
C SER A 7 14.36 9.62 -10.54
N LEU A 8 14.27 8.53 -9.78
CA LEU A 8 15.41 7.82 -9.19
C LEU A 8 15.72 6.48 -9.89
N ILE A 9 14.68 5.82 -10.41
CA ILE A 9 14.76 4.50 -11.01
C ILE A 9 14.31 4.62 -12.47
N THR A 10 15.16 4.18 -13.39
CA THR A 10 14.90 4.27 -14.84
C THR A 10 13.90 3.21 -15.32
N SER A 11 13.96 2.01 -14.75
CA SER A 11 13.05 0.91 -15.11
C SER A 11 11.66 1.12 -14.51
N LYS A 12 10.67 1.35 -15.38
CA LYS A 12 9.25 1.42 -15.00
C LYS A 12 8.76 0.13 -14.37
N THR A 13 9.19 -1.01 -14.90
CA THR A 13 8.84 -2.34 -14.37
C THR A 13 9.36 -2.52 -12.95
N LYS A 14 10.61 -2.12 -12.69
CA LYS A 14 11.20 -2.15 -11.34
C LYS A 14 10.41 -1.27 -10.36
N ILE A 15 10.00 -0.08 -10.79
CA ILE A 15 9.14 0.80 -9.98
C ILE A 15 7.81 0.12 -9.65
N HIS A 16 7.12 -0.48 -10.63
CA HIS A 16 5.86 -1.18 -10.38
C HIS A 16 6.03 -2.34 -9.39
N ILE A 17 7.10 -3.14 -9.53
CA ILE A 17 7.41 -4.23 -8.59
C ILE A 17 7.66 -3.69 -7.18
N LEU A 18 8.46 -2.63 -7.04
CA LEU A 18 8.75 -2.01 -5.74
C LEU A 18 7.46 -1.49 -5.10
N MET A 19 6.65 -0.73 -5.83
CA MET A 19 5.37 -0.22 -5.34
C MET A 19 4.45 -1.37 -4.88
N ARG A 20 4.37 -2.44 -5.68
CA ARG A 20 3.47 -3.58 -5.42
C ARG A 20 3.87 -4.45 -4.25
N LEU A 21 5.17 -4.65 -4.01
CA LEU A 21 5.67 -5.60 -3.01
C LEU A 21 6.18 -4.95 -1.73
N PHE A 22 6.62 -3.70 -1.78
CA PHE A 22 7.22 -3.05 -0.63
C PHE A 22 6.24 -2.21 0.17
N LEU A 23 5.03 -1.91 -0.32
CA LEU A 23 4.03 -1.22 0.53
C LEU A 23 3.51 -2.13 1.65
N ASN A 24 3.24 -3.40 1.32
CA ASN A 24 2.84 -4.43 2.28
C ASN A 24 3.73 -5.67 2.08
N PRO A 25 4.80 -5.84 2.90
CA PRO A 25 5.81 -6.87 2.66
C PRO A 25 5.32 -8.31 2.89
N ASN A 26 4.14 -8.47 3.50
CA ASN A 26 3.53 -9.79 3.73
C ASN A 26 2.78 -10.32 2.50
N GLU A 27 2.50 -9.45 1.52
CA GLU A 27 1.84 -9.85 0.29
C GLU A 27 2.79 -10.66 -0.60
N GLU A 28 2.28 -11.76 -1.14
CA GLU A 28 2.96 -12.56 -2.15
C GLU A 28 2.20 -12.51 -3.47
N ILE A 29 2.92 -12.54 -4.59
CA ILE A 29 2.31 -12.61 -5.91
C ILE A 29 3.18 -13.39 -6.88
N HIS A 30 2.54 -14.16 -7.75
CA HIS A 30 3.22 -14.89 -8.82
C HIS A 30 3.57 -13.98 -10.02
N LEU A 31 4.58 -14.39 -10.79
CA LEU A 31 5.02 -13.71 -12.01
C LEU A 31 3.88 -13.34 -12.98
N ARG A 32 2.94 -14.26 -13.22
CA ARG A 32 1.85 -14.05 -14.18
C ARG A 32 0.91 -12.93 -13.73
N GLY A 33 0.53 -12.94 -12.46
CA GLY A 33 -0.29 -11.88 -11.87
C GLY A 33 0.37 -10.51 -11.96
N LEU A 34 1.68 -10.41 -11.72
CA LEU A 34 2.39 -9.15 -11.93
C LEU A 34 2.37 -8.71 -13.41
N SER A 35 2.53 -9.66 -14.33
CA SER A 35 2.52 -9.36 -15.77
C SER A 35 1.15 -8.86 -16.23
N GLU A 36 0.07 -9.52 -15.79
CA GLU A 36 -1.31 -9.15 -16.04
C GLU A 36 -1.66 -7.80 -15.40
N GLU A 37 -1.32 -7.61 -14.12
CA GLU A 37 -1.57 -6.37 -13.38
C GLU A 37 -0.85 -5.16 -14.01
N PHE A 38 0.39 -5.33 -14.46
CA PHE A 38 1.17 -4.25 -15.05
C PHE A 38 0.89 -4.06 -16.55
N GLY A 39 0.18 -4.99 -17.20
CA GLY A 39 0.03 -5.00 -18.66
C GLY A 39 1.36 -5.15 -19.40
N LEU A 40 2.32 -5.87 -18.82
CA LEU A 40 3.69 -6.02 -19.34
C LEU A 40 3.98 -7.48 -19.73
N SER A 41 4.95 -7.68 -20.64
CA SER A 41 5.32 -9.02 -21.05
C SER A 41 5.97 -9.81 -19.89
N PRO A 42 5.68 -11.13 -19.75
CA PRO A 42 6.25 -11.93 -18.68
C PRO A 42 7.77 -12.00 -18.66
N SER A 43 8.44 -11.80 -19.81
CA SER A 43 9.89 -11.76 -19.89
C SER A 43 10.48 -10.54 -19.19
N LEU A 44 9.91 -9.35 -19.42
CA LEU A 44 10.36 -8.10 -18.81
C LEU A 44 10.18 -8.15 -17.28
N VAL A 45 9.02 -8.62 -16.82
CA VAL A 45 8.77 -8.75 -15.37
C VAL A 45 9.71 -9.77 -14.75
N ARG A 46 9.95 -10.91 -15.42
CA ARG A 46 10.85 -11.96 -14.92
C ARG A 46 12.28 -11.46 -14.79
N GLU A 47 12.77 -10.69 -15.75
CA GLU A 47 14.13 -10.14 -15.70
C GLU A 47 14.33 -9.26 -14.46
N GLU A 48 13.39 -8.36 -14.20
CA GLU A 48 13.46 -7.46 -13.04
C GLU A 48 13.30 -8.20 -11.71
N LEU A 49 12.37 -9.15 -11.63
CA LEU A 49 12.22 -10.01 -10.46
C LEU A 49 13.49 -10.82 -10.17
N ARG A 50 14.16 -11.32 -11.21
CA ARG A 50 15.44 -12.01 -11.07
C ARG A 50 16.51 -11.07 -10.54
N GLN A 51 16.67 -9.87 -11.11
CA GLN A 51 17.65 -8.90 -10.63
C GLN A 51 17.43 -8.53 -9.16
N LEU A 52 16.19 -8.23 -8.78
CA LEU A 52 15.84 -7.88 -7.39
C LEU A 52 16.02 -9.06 -6.43
N SER A 53 15.73 -10.29 -6.87
CA SER A 53 15.97 -11.50 -6.06
C SER A 53 17.47 -11.76 -5.89
N SER A 54 18.28 -11.60 -6.95
CA SER A 54 19.74 -11.74 -6.89
C SER A 54 20.38 -10.69 -5.97
N ALA A 55 19.79 -9.50 -5.88
CA ALA A 55 20.19 -8.46 -4.94
C ALA A 55 19.68 -8.71 -3.50
N GLY A 56 18.95 -9.80 -3.25
CA GLY A 56 18.38 -10.11 -1.93
C GLY A 56 17.19 -9.24 -1.51
N LEU A 57 16.70 -8.36 -2.40
CA LEU A 57 15.57 -7.47 -2.13
C LEU A 57 14.22 -8.19 -2.15
N LEU A 58 14.12 -9.27 -2.93
CA LEU A 58 12.94 -10.12 -3.00
C LEU A 58 13.28 -11.54 -2.55
N LEU A 59 12.34 -12.14 -1.82
CA LEU A 59 12.32 -13.57 -1.58
C LEU A 59 11.43 -14.21 -2.64
N ASN A 60 11.81 -15.42 -3.09
CA ASN A 60 10.97 -16.23 -3.95
C ASN A 60 10.69 -17.60 -3.32
N ARG A 61 9.49 -18.11 -3.56
CA ARG A 61 9.04 -19.43 -3.08
C ARG A 61 8.33 -20.15 -4.21
N LYS A 62 8.70 -21.41 -4.42
CA LYS A 62 7.95 -22.30 -5.33
C LYS A 62 6.66 -22.76 -4.65
N SER A 63 5.54 -22.58 -5.34
CA SER A 63 4.22 -23.10 -4.98
C SER A 63 3.69 -23.90 -6.17
N GLY A 64 3.85 -25.23 -6.11
CA GLY A 64 3.59 -26.12 -7.24
C GLY A 64 4.42 -25.76 -8.47
N ARG A 65 3.75 -25.41 -9.58
CA ARG A 65 4.38 -24.97 -10.84
C ARG A 65 4.66 -23.46 -10.91
N GLN A 66 4.26 -22.71 -9.89
CA GLN A 66 4.38 -21.25 -9.86
C GLN A 66 5.50 -20.82 -8.92
N ILE A 67 6.05 -19.64 -9.18
CA ILE A 67 7.02 -18.97 -8.30
C ILE A 67 6.34 -17.69 -7.81
N ASN A 68 6.18 -17.60 -6.49
CA ASN A 68 5.70 -16.42 -5.80
C ASN A 68 6.87 -15.57 -5.34
N PHE A 69 6.67 -14.26 -5.33
CA PHE A 69 7.64 -13.26 -4.91
C PHE A 69 7.05 -12.39 -3.81
N ARG A 70 7.88 -12.00 -2.85
CA ARG A 70 7.56 -11.03 -1.79
C ARG A 70 8.77 -10.19 -1.43
N ALA A 71 8.56 -9.04 -0.83
CA ALA A 71 9.66 -8.22 -0.33
C ALA A 71 10.43 -8.93 0.80
N ASN A 72 11.75 -8.77 0.81
CA ASN A 72 12.58 -9.25 1.90
C ASN A 72 12.64 -8.20 3.01
N ALA A 73 11.74 -8.29 3.99
CA ALA A 73 11.70 -7.35 5.13
C ALA A 73 12.98 -7.38 6.01
N ASN A 74 13.78 -8.45 5.92
CA ASN A 74 15.05 -8.58 6.65
C ASN A 74 16.24 -7.96 5.92
N HIS A 75 16.06 -7.44 4.71
CA HIS A 75 17.14 -6.83 3.95
C HIS A 75 17.53 -5.47 4.54
N PRO A 76 18.82 -5.10 4.63
CA PRO A 76 19.25 -3.83 5.23
C PRO A 76 18.62 -2.58 4.62
N LEU A 77 18.39 -2.56 3.29
CA LEU A 77 17.74 -1.46 2.57
C LEU A 77 16.20 -1.47 2.62
N PHE A 78 15.59 -2.46 3.28
CA PHE A 78 14.14 -2.57 3.32
C PHE A 78 13.47 -1.34 3.97
N PRO A 79 13.92 -0.82 5.12
CA PRO A 79 13.29 0.35 5.75
C PRO A 79 13.23 1.58 4.83
N GLU A 80 14.31 1.85 4.08
CA GLU A 80 14.40 2.97 3.17
C GLU A 80 13.49 2.77 1.94
N LEU A 81 13.51 1.57 1.34
CA LEU A 81 12.64 1.23 0.21
C LEU A 81 11.17 1.28 0.61
N HIS A 82 10.82 0.73 1.76
CA HIS A 82 9.48 0.77 2.33
C HIS A 82 9.04 2.21 2.58
N SER A 83 9.88 3.04 3.20
CA SER A 83 9.59 4.46 3.43
C SER A 83 9.40 5.22 2.11
N MET A 84 10.28 5.01 1.12
CA MET A 84 10.15 5.67 -0.19
C MET A 84 8.86 5.27 -0.90
N VAL A 85 8.47 4.00 -0.82
CA VAL A 85 7.21 3.51 -1.38
C VAL A 85 6.01 4.12 -0.65
N LYS A 86 5.99 4.13 0.69
CA LYS A 86 4.95 4.80 1.48
C LYS A 86 4.78 6.27 1.08
N LYS A 87 5.88 6.99 0.88
CA LYS A 87 5.88 8.38 0.39
C LYS A 87 5.36 8.51 -1.04
N ALA A 88 5.73 7.59 -1.93
CA ALA A 88 5.25 7.57 -3.31
C ALA A 88 3.73 7.33 -3.41
N PHE A 89 3.17 6.55 -2.49
CA PHE A 89 1.73 6.34 -2.32
C PHE A 89 1.04 7.47 -1.54
N GLY A 90 1.79 8.38 -0.91
CA GLY A 90 1.24 9.44 -0.09
C GLY A 90 0.74 9.00 1.29
N MET A 91 1.13 7.81 1.75
CA MET A 91 0.65 7.21 3.01
C MET A 91 1.06 8.02 4.24
N ASP A 92 2.27 8.56 4.25
CA ASP A 92 2.75 9.39 5.37
C ASP A 92 1.93 10.68 5.48
N ARG A 93 1.51 11.25 4.34
CA ARG A 93 0.64 12.44 4.34
C ARG A 93 -0.76 12.12 4.85
N ILE A 94 -1.30 10.98 4.44
CA ILE A 94 -2.57 10.46 4.97
C ILE A 94 -2.44 10.31 6.49
N LEU A 95 -1.35 9.70 7.00
CA LEU A 95 -1.10 9.53 8.42
C LEU A 95 -1.00 10.87 9.19
N ASP A 96 -0.13 11.78 8.74
CA ASP A 96 0.08 13.11 9.36
C ASP A 96 -1.24 13.89 9.46
N SER A 97 -2.03 13.79 8.39
CA SER A 97 -3.32 14.45 8.28
C SER A 97 -4.30 13.91 9.32
N ILE A 98 -4.31 12.59 9.51
CA ILE A 98 -5.24 11.85 10.36
C ILE A 98 -4.95 12.05 11.86
N VAL A 99 -3.68 11.93 12.25
CA VAL A 99 -3.29 11.84 13.68
C VAL A 99 -3.41 13.17 14.42
N SER A 100 -3.39 14.30 13.70
CA SER A 100 -3.29 15.62 14.35
C SER A 100 -4.62 16.35 14.58
N ARG A 101 -5.73 15.93 13.93
CA ARG A 101 -6.93 16.81 13.79
C ARG A 101 -8.30 16.12 13.76
N LEU A 102 -8.38 14.80 13.87
CA LEU A 102 -9.63 14.07 13.61
C LEU A 102 -10.46 13.74 14.85
N GLY A 103 -10.11 14.22 16.04
CA GLY A 103 -10.81 13.86 17.29
C GLY A 103 -10.26 12.57 17.90
N GLU A 104 -11.13 11.70 18.43
CA GLU A 104 -10.73 10.45 19.09
C GLU A 104 -10.65 9.30 18.09
N LEU A 105 -9.59 9.29 17.29
CA LEU A 105 -9.28 8.16 16.43
C LEU A 105 -8.72 7.00 17.25
N LYS A 106 -9.14 5.78 16.94
CA LYS A 106 -8.68 4.53 17.56
C LYS A 106 -7.92 3.63 16.59
N LEU A 107 -8.32 3.62 15.32
CA LEU A 107 -7.69 2.80 14.29
C LEU A 107 -7.89 3.44 12.91
N ALA A 108 -6.86 3.41 12.07
CA ALA A 108 -6.94 3.78 10.66
C ALA A 108 -6.24 2.74 9.79
N PHE A 109 -6.89 2.29 8.72
CA PHE A 109 -6.33 1.32 7.78
C PHE A 109 -6.87 1.52 6.36
N VAL A 110 -6.07 1.13 5.37
CA VAL A 110 -6.52 1.07 3.97
C VAL A 110 -6.95 -0.34 3.61
N LEU A 111 -7.87 -0.45 2.64
CA LEU A 111 -8.43 -1.71 2.14
C LEU A 111 -8.01 -2.01 0.69
N ASP A 112 -8.19 -3.27 0.32
CA ASP A 112 -8.14 -3.80 -1.05
C ASP A 112 -6.88 -3.39 -1.82
N ASP A 113 -7.02 -2.63 -2.92
CA ASP A 113 -5.95 -2.32 -3.86
C ASP A 113 -4.72 -1.72 -3.19
N TYR A 114 -4.90 -0.66 -2.39
CA TYR A 114 -3.79 -0.01 -1.72
C TYR A 114 -3.24 -0.84 -0.56
N ALA A 115 -4.07 -1.66 0.11
CA ALA A 115 -3.55 -2.62 1.07
C ALA A 115 -2.68 -3.70 0.41
N GLN A 116 -2.91 -3.97 -0.87
CA GLN A 116 -2.09 -4.85 -1.71
C GLN A 116 -0.96 -4.11 -2.42
N GLY A 117 -0.76 -2.80 -2.26
CA GLY A 117 0.28 -2.07 -3.01
C GLY A 117 -0.05 -1.79 -4.48
N LYS A 118 -1.32 -1.82 -4.87
CA LYS A 118 -1.78 -1.42 -6.20
C LYS A 118 -2.20 0.05 -6.18
N ASP A 119 -1.51 0.88 -6.97
CA ASP A 119 -1.87 2.29 -7.15
C ASP A 119 -2.99 2.43 -8.20
N THR A 120 -4.24 2.21 -7.80
CA THR A 120 -5.42 2.35 -8.69
C THR A 120 -5.97 3.77 -8.75
N GLY A 121 -5.31 4.71 -8.07
CA GLY A 121 -5.78 6.10 -7.96
C GLY A 121 -6.90 6.34 -6.94
N ILE A 122 -7.47 5.29 -6.32
CA ILE A 122 -8.51 5.41 -5.29
C ILE A 122 -8.09 4.69 -4.01
N VAL A 123 -7.93 5.44 -2.93
CA VAL A 123 -7.58 4.93 -1.60
C VAL A 123 -8.86 4.73 -0.79
N ASP A 124 -9.17 3.48 -0.45
CA ASP A 124 -10.26 3.13 0.45
C ASP A 124 -9.75 3.14 1.90
N LEU A 125 -10.03 4.24 2.62
CA LEU A 125 -9.56 4.51 3.97
C LEU A 125 -10.69 4.24 4.97
N VAL A 126 -10.43 3.37 5.94
CA VAL A 126 -11.33 3.15 7.08
C VAL A 126 -10.77 3.82 8.31
N LEU A 127 -11.62 4.56 9.01
CA LEU A 127 -11.33 5.26 10.26
C LEU A 127 -12.29 4.73 11.33
N VAL A 128 -11.74 4.34 12.48
CA VAL A 128 -12.52 3.87 13.62
C VAL A 128 -12.31 4.84 14.78
N GLY A 129 -13.40 5.36 15.35
CA GLY A 129 -13.38 6.28 16.49
C GLY A 129 -14.47 7.34 16.42
N ASN A 130 -14.40 8.31 17.32
CA ASN A 130 -15.28 9.49 17.31
C ASN A 130 -14.62 10.60 16.47
N ILE A 131 -14.93 10.59 15.18
CA ILE A 131 -14.28 11.43 14.18
C ILE A 131 -15.10 12.69 13.89
N ASP A 132 -14.44 13.84 13.92
CA ASP A 132 -15.00 15.10 13.44
C ASP A 132 -15.10 15.09 11.91
N GLN A 133 -16.33 15.01 11.41
CA GLN A 133 -16.65 14.88 9.98
C GLN A 133 -16.30 16.13 9.15
N ASP A 134 -16.43 17.31 9.75
CA ASP A 134 -16.13 18.58 9.06
C ASP A 134 -14.63 18.71 8.85
N ASN A 135 -13.86 18.42 9.90
CA ASN A 135 -12.40 18.36 9.83
C ASN A 135 -11.93 17.26 8.87
N LEU A 136 -12.56 16.08 8.90
CA LEU A 136 -12.24 14.99 7.97
C LEU A 136 -12.43 15.41 6.52
N THR A 137 -13.53 16.07 6.19
CA THR A 137 -13.83 16.47 4.81
C THR A 137 -12.79 17.44 4.25
N ASP A 138 -12.41 18.47 5.02
CA ASP A 138 -11.39 19.43 4.57
C ASP A 138 -10.01 18.77 4.44
N LEU A 139 -9.69 17.87 5.38
CA LEU A 139 -8.44 17.12 5.41
C LEU A 139 -8.30 16.19 4.20
N VAL A 140 -9.34 15.42 3.90
CA VAL A 140 -9.41 14.55 2.73
C VAL A 140 -9.19 15.38 1.48
N ARG A 141 -9.93 16.47 1.31
CA ARG A 141 -9.81 17.37 0.15
C ARG A 141 -8.40 17.92 -0.04
N LYS A 142 -7.73 18.33 1.04
CA LYS A 142 -6.34 18.78 1.00
C LYS A 142 -5.41 17.64 0.58
N THR A 143 -5.54 16.49 1.24
CA THR A 143 -4.69 15.32 1.01
C THR A 143 -4.81 14.81 -0.42
N GLU A 144 -6.03 14.69 -0.95
CA GLU A 144 -6.28 14.30 -2.35
C GLU A 144 -5.51 15.18 -3.35
N ARG A 145 -5.44 16.50 -3.12
CA ARG A 145 -4.69 17.43 -3.98
C ARG A 145 -3.19 17.17 -3.91
N TYR A 146 -2.66 16.94 -2.71
CA TYR A 146 -1.24 16.66 -2.52
C TYR A 146 -0.80 15.35 -3.15
N ILE A 147 -1.59 14.29 -2.95
CA ILE A 147 -1.22 12.97 -3.43
C ILE A 147 -1.72 12.74 -4.85
N SER A 148 -2.64 13.54 -5.40
CA SER A 148 -3.27 13.30 -6.72
C SER A 148 -3.99 11.95 -6.83
N ARG A 149 -4.57 11.48 -5.72
CA ARG A 149 -5.39 10.26 -5.63
C ARG A 149 -6.70 10.62 -4.94
N LYS A 150 -7.78 9.90 -5.26
CA LYS A 150 -9.05 10.01 -4.56
C LYS A 150 -9.01 9.22 -3.25
N ILE A 151 -9.65 9.73 -2.21
CA ILE A 151 -9.74 9.07 -0.91
C ILE A 151 -11.22 8.87 -0.61
N ARG A 152 -11.64 7.61 -0.53
CA ARG A 152 -12.98 7.23 -0.07
C ARG A 152 -12.86 6.84 1.40
N THR A 153 -13.64 7.48 2.26
CA THR A 153 -13.59 7.25 3.70
C THR A 153 -14.80 6.45 4.17
N LEU A 154 -14.57 5.46 5.02
CA LEU A 154 -15.59 4.83 5.85
C LEU A 154 -15.26 5.13 7.31
N VAL A 155 -16.12 5.87 7.99
CA VAL A 155 -15.99 6.18 9.42
C VAL A 155 -16.89 5.23 10.20
N LEU A 156 -16.34 4.59 11.23
CA LEU A 156 -17.05 3.66 12.11
C LEU A 156 -16.79 4.03 13.56
N THR A 157 -17.80 3.87 14.40
CA THR A 157 -17.61 3.75 15.84
C THR A 157 -16.91 2.43 16.17
N GLU A 158 -16.41 2.29 17.40
CA GLU A 158 -15.80 1.04 17.86
C GLU A 158 -16.79 -0.12 17.79
N ASP A 159 -18.05 0.10 18.17
CA ASP A 159 -19.11 -0.92 18.15
C ASP A 159 -19.45 -1.38 16.73
N GLU A 160 -19.60 -0.44 15.79
CA GLU A 160 -19.83 -0.75 14.37
C GLU A 160 -18.66 -1.55 13.78
N PHE A 161 -17.43 -1.17 14.13
CA PHE A 161 -16.25 -1.90 13.70
C PHE A 161 -16.21 -3.33 14.24
N GLN A 162 -16.56 -3.56 15.52
CA GLN A 162 -16.64 -4.91 16.07
C GLN A 162 -17.71 -5.75 15.36
N ASN A 163 -18.88 -5.18 15.06
CA ASN A 163 -19.95 -5.86 14.34
C ASN A 163 -19.54 -6.23 12.90
N MET A 164 -18.73 -5.40 12.25
CA MET A 164 -18.26 -5.60 10.87
C MET A 164 -16.89 -6.29 10.77
N LYS A 165 -16.26 -6.65 11.90
CA LYS A 165 -14.88 -7.14 11.95
C LYS A 165 -14.60 -8.31 11.01
N SER A 166 -15.55 -9.25 10.94
CA SER A 166 -15.44 -10.44 10.07
C SER A 166 -15.39 -10.11 8.57
N ILE A 167 -15.95 -8.97 8.15
CA ILE A 167 -15.91 -8.48 6.77
C ILE A 167 -14.50 -7.96 6.46
N PHE A 168 -13.92 -7.16 7.37
CA PHE A 168 -12.59 -6.57 7.19
C PHE A 168 -11.46 -7.60 7.30
N GLU A 169 -11.63 -8.66 8.10
CA GLU A 169 -10.64 -9.74 8.22
C GLU A 169 -10.48 -10.58 6.94
N LYS A 170 -11.52 -10.65 6.11
CA LYS A 170 -11.49 -11.37 4.83
C LYS A 170 -10.93 -10.54 3.68
N ARG A 171 -10.68 -9.25 3.91
CA ARG A 171 -10.20 -8.31 2.89
C ARG A 171 -8.73 -7.97 3.12
N PRO A 172 -7.97 -7.69 2.05
CA PRO A 172 -6.64 -7.12 2.20
C PRO A 172 -6.74 -5.83 3.02
N LYS A 173 -5.92 -5.72 4.07
CA LYS A 173 -5.88 -4.55 4.95
C LYS A 173 -4.46 -4.18 5.28
N LEU A 174 -4.17 -2.88 5.31
CA LEU A 174 -2.90 -2.33 5.77
C LEU A 174 -3.19 -1.26 6.82
N THR A 175 -2.83 -1.57 8.07
CA THR A 175 -2.97 -0.63 9.17
C THR A 175 -1.98 0.52 8.99
N LEU A 176 -2.51 1.74 8.96
CA LEU A 176 -1.73 2.96 8.90
C LEU A 176 -1.43 3.49 10.30
N TRP A 177 -2.41 3.39 11.19
CA TRP A 177 -2.33 3.89 12.56
C TRP A 177 -3.23 3.10 13.49
N LYS A 178 -2.84 3.00 14.76
CA LYS A 178 -3.65 2.44 15.83
C LYS A 178 -3.29 3.19 17.12
N ALA A 179 -4.29 3.53 17.93
CA ALA A 179 -4.07 4.05 19.27
C ALA A 179 -3.38 2.98 20.13
N ASP A 180 -2.43 3.40 20.96
CA ASP A 180 -1.74 2.55 21.93
C ASP A 180 -2.70 2.02 23.02
#